data_AF-A0A929YQ63-F1
#
_entry.id   AF-A0A929YQ63-F1
#
_cell.length_a   1.000
_cell.length_b   1.000
_cell.length_c   1.000
_cell.angle_alpha   90.00
_cell.angle_beta   90.00
_cell.angle_gamma   90.00
#
_symmetry.space_group_name_H-M   'P 1'
#
loop_
_entity.id
_entity.type
_entity.pdbx_description
1 polymer ?
#
loop_
_entity_poly.entity_id
_entity_poly.type
_entity_poly.pdbx_seq_one_letter_code
_entity_poly.pdbx_strand_id
1 'polypeptide(L)'
;YVLNVLSNLSDEVINQQLGFTFDPNNFVLYQAVPTGIEDPFGYNGRKVIMEQLIVTEEVQKFIRGDVEDINTDLIEKTAQKAGLITLEQKGIFACLRGETTLDEVSRVI
;
A
#
# COMPACT_ATOMS: atom_id res chain seq x y z
N TYR A 1 7.75 10.48 4.42
CA TYR A 1 6.53 9.99 3.73
C TYR A 1 6.43 8.48 3.84
N VAL A 2 7.28 7.70 3.15
CA VAL A 2 7.28 6.21 3.18
C VAL A 2 7.11 5.61 4.59
N LEU A 3 7.98 5.99 5.53
CA LEU A 3 7.91 5.47 6.91
C LEU A 3 6.63 5.86 7.66
N ASN A 4 6.00 6.98 7.30
CA ASN A 4 4.74 7.40 7.91
C ASN A 4 3.59 6.50 7.45
N VAL A 5 3.51 6.22 6.14
CA VAL A 5 2.49 5.34 5.55
C VAL A 5 2.58 3.91 6.10
N LEU A 6 3.80 3.45 6.40
CA LEU A 6 4.04 2.12 6.96
C LEU A 6 4.02 2.07 8.51
N SER A 7 3.78 3.20 9.18
CA SER A 7 3.99 3.32 10.64
C SER A 7 3.08 2.45 11.51
N ASN A 8 1.92 2.04 10.98
CA ASN A 8 0.96 1.17 11.65
C ASN A 8 1.14 -0.32 11.33
N LEU A 9 2.15 -0.70 10.55
CA LEU A 9 2.48 -2.08 10.22
C LEU A 9 3.65 -2.57 11.07
N SER A 10 3.66 -3.86 11.42
CA SER A 10 4.81 -4.47 12.08
C SER A 10 5.92 -4.77 11.07
N ASP A 11 7.16 -4.82 11.55
CA ASP A 11 8.32 -5.18 10.73
C ASP A 11 8.15 -6.56 10.07
N GLU A 12 7.51 -7.51 10.77
CA GLU A 12 7.20 -8.83 10.22
C GLU A 12 6.31 -8.73 8.99
N VAL A 13 5.24 -7.95 9.06
CA VAL A 13 4.33 -7.72 7.91
C VAL A 13 5.07 -7.02 6.78
N ILE A 14 5.85 -5.97 7.07
CA ILE A 14 6.62 -5.23 6.08
C ILE A 14 7.57 -6.18 5.33
N ASN A 15 8.36 -6.96 6.06
CA ASN A 15 9.33 -7.89 5.50
C ASN A 15 8.64 -8.99 4.69
N GLN A 16 7.50 -9.50 5.15
CA GLN A 16 6.70 -10.48 4.41
C GLN A 16 6.19 -9.91 3.08
N GLN A 17 5.72 -8.66 3.06
CA GLN A 17 5.23 -8.03 1.84
C GLN A 17 6.34 -7.70 0.85
N LEU A 18 7.53 -7.36 1.34
CA LEU A 18 8.68 -7.03 0.51
C LEU A 18 9.43 -8.27 0.01
N GLY A 19 9.42 -9.36 0.76
CA GLY A 19 10.21 -10.56 0.49
C GLY A 19 11.69 -10.43 0.89
N PHE A 20 12.06 -9.36 1.59
CA PHE A 20 13.39 -9.09 2.12
C PHE A 20 13.31 -8.24 3.40
N THR A 21 14.40 -8.20 4.17
CA THR A 21 14.48 -7.37 5.38
C THR A 21 14.60 -5.89 5.01
N PHE A 22 13.62 -5.09 5.44
CA PHE A 22 13.61 -3.65 5.24
C PHE A 22 14.46 -2.91 6.27
N ASP A 23 15.34 -2.01 5.81
CA ASP A 23 16.07 -1.07 6.66
C ASP A 23 15.45 0.34 6.49
N PRO A 24 14.77 0.88 7.52
CA PRO A 24 14.14 2.20 7.43
C PRO A 24 15.14 3.35 7.31
N ASN A 25 16.43 3.13 7.65
CA ASN A 25 17.47 4.15 7.54
C ASN A 25 18.24 4.08 6.22
N ASN A 26 18.10 2.97 5.48
CA ASN A 26 18.85 2.72 4.26
C ASN A 26 18.03 1.93 3.24
N PHE A 27 17.20 2.65 2.49
CA PHE A 27 16.41 2.08 1.39
C PHE A 27 16.58 2.90 0.11
N VAL A 28 16.28 2.26 -1.02
CA VAL A 28 16.41 2.85 -2.35
C VAL A 28 15.03 2.99 -2.96
N LEU A 29 14.81 4.10 -3.67
CA LEU A 29 13.64 4.34 -4.50
C LEU A 29 14.08 4.67 -5.92
N TYR A 30 13.20 4.39 -6.86
CA TYR A 30 13.43 4.61 -8.28
C TYR A 30 12.55 5.73 -8.80
N GLN A 31 13.05 6.39 -9.84
CA GLN A 31 12.35 7.43 -10.59
C GLN A 31 12.38 7.06 -12.06
N ALA A 32 11.36 7.50 -12.79
CA ALA A 32 11.31 7.31 -14.23
C ALA A 32 12.33 8.23 -14.91
N VAL A 33 13.16 7.66 -15.78
CA VAL A 33 14.12 8.40 -16.58
C VAL A 33 13.83 8.08 -18.05
N PRO A 34 13.29 9.04 -18.83
CA PRO A 34 13.07 8.85 -20.25
C PRO A 34 14.34 8.45 -20.99
N THR A 35 14.25 7.44 -21.85
CA THR A 35 15.36 6.96 -22.68
C THR A 35 14.97 6.94 -24.15
N GLY A 36 15.11 8.10 -24.80
CA GLY A 36 14.90 8.25 -26.23
C GLY A 36 13.44 8.08 -26.66
N ILE A 37 13.26 7.69 -27.93
CA ILE A 37 11.94 7.65 -28.57
C ILE A 37 11.12 6.42 -28.11
N GLU A 38 11.78 5.32 -27.75
CA GLU A 38 11.11 4.07 -27.37
C GLU A 38 10.53 4.10 -25.95
N ASP A 39 11.15 4.86 -25.04
CA ASP A 39 10.64 5.11 -23.69
C ASP A 39 10.68 6.62 -23.37
N PRO A 40 9.75 7.40 -23.94
CA PRO A 40 9.74 8.86 -23.78
C PRO A 40 9.29 9.31 -22.39
N PHE A 41 8.76 8.41 -21.56
CA PHE A 41 8.24 8.74 -20.22
C PHE A 41 9.05 8.11 -19.08
N GLY A 42 9.93 7.15 -19.36
CA GLY A 42 10.70 6.41 -18.36
C GLY A 42 9.90 5.31 -17.67
N TYR A 43 8.81 4.84 -18.29
CA TYR A 43 7.90 3.82 -17.76
C TYR A 43 7.58 2.80 -18.85
N ASN A 44 7.65 1.51 -18.49
CA ASN A 44 7.27 0.43 -19.39
C ASN A 44 6.21 -0.47 -18.74
N GLY A 45 5.08 -0.65 -19.45
CA GLY A 45 3.99 -1.51 -18.99
C GLY A 45 3.13 -0.85 -17.91
N ARG A 46 2.37 -1.70 -17.19
CA ARG A 46 1.46 -1.29 -16.11
C ARG A 46 1.51 -2.33 -15.00
N LYS A 47 1.43 -1.87 -13.75
CA LYS A 47 1.36 -2.72 -12.57
C LYS A 47 -0.01 -2.56 -11.91
N VAL A 48 -0.65 -3.67 -11.55
CA VAL A 48 -1.87 -3.65 -10.75
C VAL A 48 -1.47 -3.57 -9.27
N ILE A 49 -2.08 -2.63 -8.56
CA ILE A 49 -2.04 -2.53 -7.09
C ILE A 49 -3.49 -2.77 -6.64
N MET A 50 -3.67 -3.65 -5.65
CA MET A 50 -5.00 -4.04 -5.18
C MET A 50 -5.03 -4.01 -3.65
N GLU A 51 -6.06 -3.38 -3.13
CA GLU A 51 -6.49 -3.50 -1.73
C GLU A 51 -7.56 -4.60 -1.64
N GLN A 52 -7.40 -5.52 -0.69
CA GLN A 52 -8.35 -6.62 -0.50
C GLN A 52 -8.95 -6.56 0.91
N LEU A 53 -10.21 -6.13 0.99
CA LEU A 53 -10.99 -6.15 2.22
C LEU A 53 -11.61 -7.53 2.45
N ILE A 54 -11.08 -8.26 3.44
CA ILE A 54 -11.69 -9.52 3.88
C ILE A 54 -12.82 -9.19 4.87
N VAL A 55 -14.02 -9.66 4.56
CA VAL A 55 -15.21 -9.44 5.39
C VAL A 55 -15.23 -10.43 6.55
N THR A 56 -14.48 -10.12 7.62
CA THR A 56 -14.46 -10.88 8.87
C THR A 56 -15.71 -10.63 9.71
N GLU A 57 -15.96 -11.43 10.75
CA GLU A 57 -17.11 -11.26 11.64
C GLU A 57 -17.21 -9.85 12.24
N GLU A 58 -16.07 -9.24 12.60
CA GLU A 58 -16.02 -7.88 13.11
C GLU A 58 -16.44 -6.85 12.03
N VAL A 59 -16.00 -7.05 10.79
CA VAL A 59 -16.42 -6.19 9.67
C VAL A 59 -17.92 -6.39 9.35
N GLN A 60 -18.44 -7.62 9.48
CA GLN A 60 -19.85 -7.91 9.25
C GLN A 60 -20.79 -7.19 10.23
N LYS A 61 -20.36 -6.91 11.46
CA LYS A 61 -21.16 -6.15 12.44
C LYS A 61 -21.56 -4.79 11.91
N PHE A 62 -20.67 -4.12 11.18
CA PHE A 62 -20.98 -2.85 10.52
C PHE A 62 -22.03 -3.02 9.41
N ILE A 63 -21.96 -4.10 8.63
CA ILE A 63 -22.91 -4.36 7.54
C ILE A 63 -24.31 -4.69 8.08
N ARG A 64 -24.40 -5.41 9.21
CA ARG A 64 -25.68 -5.77 9.84
C ARG A 64 -26.36 -4.62 10.58
N GLY A 65 -25.64 -3.53 10.85
CA GLY A 65 -26.14 -2.43 11.69
C GLY A 65 -26.04 -2.74 13.19
N ASP A 66 -25.15 -3.64 13.59
CA ASP A 66 -24.88 -3.95 15.01
C ASP A 66 -24.11 -2.79 15.70
N VAL A 67 -23.62 -1.82 14.92
CA VAL A 67 -22.87 -0.64 15.38
C VAL A 67 -23.61 0.61 14.92
N GLU A 68 -23.97 1.48 15.87
CA GLU A 68 -24.81 2.66 15.62
C GLU A 68 -24.01 3.82 14.97
N ASP A 69 -22.77 4.06 15.41
CA ASP A 69 -21.93 5.16 14.93
C ASP A 69 -20.92 4.70 13.86
N ILE A 70 -21.43 4.28 12.70
CA ILE A 70 -20.60 3.83 11.58
C ILE A 70 -19.97 5.02 10.83
N ASN A 71 -18.65 4.94 10.64
CA ASN A 71 -17.94 5.73 9.65
C ASN A 71 -16.88 4.87 8.94
N THR A 72 -16.38 5.38 7.81
CA THR A 72 -15.39 4.69 6.98
C THR A 72 -14.10 4.41 7.73
N ASP A 73 -13.63 5.35 8.54
CA ASP A 73 -12.37 5.24 9.29
C ASP A 73 -12.41 4.11 10.32
N LEU A 74 -13.57 3.89 10.96
CA LEU A 74 -13.77 2.83 11.94
C LEU A 74 -13.79 1.45 11.26
N ILE A 75 -14.41 1.35 10.08
CA ILE A 75 -14.42 0.13 9.26
C ILE A 75 -12.99 -0.18 8.83
N GLU A 76 -12.25 0.80 8.30
CA GLU A 76 -10.87 0.62 7.87
C GLU A 76 -9.96 0.20 9.02
N LYS A 77 -10.02 0.88 10.18
CA LYS A 77 -9.25 0.49 11.37
C LYS A 77 -9.55 -0.92 11.84
N THR A 78 -10.82 -1.34 11.77
CA THR A 78 -11.23 -2.70 12.14
C THR A 78 -10.68 -3.72 11.13
N ALA A 79 -10.73 -3.40 9.85
CA ALA A 79 -10.18 -4.23 8.80
C ALA A 79 -8.64 -4.33 8.88
N GLN A 80 -7.94 -3.23 9.19
CA GLN A 80 -6.48 -3.20 9.38
C GLN A 80 -6.05 -4.10 10.54
N LYS A 81 -6.81 -4.10 11.65
CA LYS A 81 -6.59 -5.05 12.75
C LYS A 81 -6.75 -6.51 12.32
N ALA A 82 -7.57 -6.76 11.29
CA ALA A 82 -7.75 -8.08 10.69
C ALA A 82 -6.74 -8.38 9.56
N GLY A 83 -5.73 -7.52 9.36
CA GLY A 83 -4.67 -7.71 8.38
C GLY A 83 -4.89 -7.04 7.02
N LEU A 84 -5.87 -6.13 6.90
CA LEU A 84 -5.98 -5.27 5.71
C LEU A 84 -4.71 -4.44 5.56
N ILE A 85 -4.15 -4.45 4.35
CA ILE A 85 -3.08 -3.55 3.92
C ILE A 85 -3.70 -2.63 2.88
N THR A 86 -3.60 -1.32 3.11
CA THR A 86 -4.27 -0.32 2.27
C THR A 86 -3.65 -0.23 0.88
N LEU A 87 -4.39 0.36 -0.06
CA LEU A 87 -3.91 0.61 -1.41
C LEU A 87 -2.62 1.46 -1.41
N GLU A 88 -2.56 2.48 -0.56
CA GLU A 88 -1.40 3.35 -0.40
C GLU A 88 -0.18 2.56 0.09
N GLN A 89 -0.35 1.74 1.13
CA GLN A 89 0.71 0.87 1.65
C GLN A 89 1.20 -0.13 0.61
N LYS A 90 0.29 -0.76 -0.15
CA LYS A 90 0.64 -1.64 -1.27
C LYS A 90 1.43 -0.90 -2.36
N GLY A 91 1.08 0.37 -2.63
CA GLY A 91 1.84 1.25 -3.52
C GLY A 91 3.26 1.50 -3.02
N ILE A 92 3.42 1.82 -1.73
CA ILE A 92 4.75 1.98 -1.11
C ILE A 92 5.59 0.70 -1.23
N PHE A 93 5.00 -0.48 -1.00
CA PHE A 93 5.73 -1.74 -1.20
C PHE A 93 6.16 -1.94 -2.65
N ALA A 94 5.33 -1.57 -3.62
CA ALA A 94 5.71 -1.63 -5.04
C ALA A 94 6.86 -0.66 -5.37
N CYS A 95 6.87 0.54 -4.78
CA CYS A 95 7.98 1.50 -4.91
C CYS A 95 9.28 0.96 -4.32
N LEU A 96 9.22 0.39 -3.12
CA LEU A 96 10.39 -0.20 -2.44
C LEU A 96 10.95 -1.42 -3.19
N ARG A 97 10.12 -2.13 -3.95
CA ARG A 97 10.55 -3.20 -4.87
C ARG A 97 11.04 -2.69 -6.24
N GLY A 98 10.94 -1.39 -6.51
CA GLY A 98 11.31 -0.81 -7.81
C GLY A 98 10.35 -1.13 -8.95
N GLU A 99 9.09 -1.49 -8.65
CA GLU A 99 8.07 -1.83 -9.65
C GLU A 99 7.33 -0.59 -10.18
N THR A 100 7.34 0.50 -9.42
CA THR A 100 6.75 1.80 -9.76
C THR A 100 7.48 2.92 -8.98
N THR A 101 7.08 4.17 -9.18
CA THR A 101 7.68 5.36 -8.54
C THR A 101 6.76 5.96 -7.50
N LEU A 102 7.32 6.70 -6.53
CA LEU A 102 6.50 7.45 -5.56
C LEU A 102 5.60 8.49 -6.24
N ASP A 103 6.08 9.11 -7.32
CA ASP A 103 5.31 10.08 -8.09
C ASP A 103 4.07 9.42 -8.70
N GLU A 104 4.21 8.21 -9.24
CA GLU A 104 3.09 7.49 -9.85
C GLU A 104 2.08 7.02 -8.78
N VAL A 105 2.55 6.59 -7.61
CA VAL A 105 1.66 6.25 -6.49
C VAL A 105 0.89 7.47 -6.01
N SER A 106 1.56 8.61 -5.82
CA SER A 106 0.93 9.86 -5.34
C SER A 106 0.00 10.50 -6.37
N ARG A 107 0.17 10.18 -7.66
CA ARG A 107 -0.70 10.64 -8.73
C ARG A 107 -2.02 9.87 -8.81
N VAL A 108 -2.01 8.61 -8.39
CA VAL A 108 -3.13 7.66 -8.61
C VAL A 108 -3.95 7.42 -7.35
N ILE A 109 -3.35 7.54 -6.16
CA ILE A 109 -3.99 7.31 -4.84
C ILE A 109 -4.13 8.66 -4.13
#